data_AF-A0A226DGT3-F1
#
_entry.id   AF-A0A226DGT3-F1
#
_cell.length_a   1.000
_cell.length_b   1.000
_cell.length_c   1.000
_cell.angle_alpha   90.00
_cell.angle_beta   90.00
_cell.angle_gamma   90.00
#
_symmetry.space_group_name_H-M   'P 1'
#
loop_
_entity.id
_entity.type
_entity.pdbx_description
1 polymer ?
#
loop_
_entity_poly.entity_id
_entity_poly.type
_entity_poly.pdbx_seq_one_letter_code
_entity_poly.pdbx_strand_id
1 'polypeptide(L)'
;MGFHVVLRVIAGLIHLLKTNRNIFIFLGLYSGIDKAIDSLDLDARQKELIKGIVYVGNYCSVVQLGASFTDMLDMNCIHDCDKYFHCQGNYNAVYKCKPEIDFIAQKDTRELTAKLVSDLREYSQIKSGRHAEDSAEDEAANMFGRGGGNCAEAYLKPLNCSYDPETGWCGTKSPEITSFMGFLYRGASLFGNFVTLFFN
;
A
#
# COMPACT_ATOMS: atom_id res chain seq x y z
N MET A 1 1.40 9.70 -13.81
CA MET A 1 2.08 8.55 -13.15
C MET A 1 1.06 7.83 -12.28
N GLY A 2 0.95 6.50 -12.35
CA GLY A 2 -0.03 5.75 -11.54
C GLY A 2 0.36 5.73 -10.05
N PHE A 3 -0.63 5.72 -9.14
CA PHE A 3 -0.42 5.76 -7.68
C PHE A 3 0.52 4.64 -7.16
N HIS A 4 0.44 3.45 -7.75
CA HIS A 4 1.34 2.32 -7.43
C HIS A 4 2.83 2.63 -7.72
N VAL A 5 3.12 3.38 -8.79
CA VAL A 5 4.50 3.75 -9.16
C VAL A 5 5.07 4.70 -8.10
N VAL A 6 4.25 5.62 -7.62
CA VAL A 6 4.60 6.55 -6.53
C VAL A 6 4.94 5.78 -5.25
N LEU A 7 4.13 4.79 -4.87
CA LEU A 7 4.39 3.99 -3.67
C LEU A 7 5.70 3.16 -3.76
N ARG A 8 6.04 2.63 -4.94
CA ARG A 8 7.31 1.91 -5.14
C ARG A 8 8.52 2.83 -4.97
N VAL A 9 8.47 4.04 -5.54
CA VAL A 9 9.54 5.05 -5.38
C VAL A 9 9.69 5.43 -3.91
N ILE A 10 8.58 5.70 -3.23
CA ILE A 10 8.56 6.03 -1.79
C ILE A 10 9.17 4.90 -0.96
N ALA A 11 8.76 3.64 -1.20
CA ALA A 11 9.31 2.49 -0.49
C ALA A 11 10.85 2.40 -0.69
N GLY A 12 11.33 2.64 -1.91
CA GLY A 12 12.78 2.72 -2.20
C GLY A 12 13.49 3.82 -1.39
N LEU A 13 12.91 5.02 -1.32
CA LEU A 13 13.47 6.13 -0.54
C LEU A 13 13.51 5.83 0.96
N ILE A 14 12.45 5.25 1.53
CA ILE A 14 12.42 4.84 2.93
C ILE A 14 13.52 3.81 3.21
N HIS A 15 13.66 2.81 2.32
CA HIS A 15 14.68 1.78 2.49
C HIS A 15 16.10 2.38 2.46
N LEU A 16 16.38 3.29 1.53
CA LEU A 16 17.67 4.00 1.43
C LEU A 16 17.98 4.82 2.68
N LEU A 17 16.98 5.53 3.21
CA LEU A 17 17.11 6.32 4.44
C LEU A 17 17.38 5.42 5.66
N LYS A 18 16.71 4.29 5.78
CA LYS A 18 16.80 3.42 6.98
C LYS A 18 18.01 2.50 6.99
N THR A 19 18.59 2.21 5.83
CA THR A 19 19.75 1.31 5.72
C THR A 19 21.08 2.04 5.84
N ASN A 20 21.14 3.33 5.52
CA ASN A 20 22.34 4.14 5.74
C ASN A 20 22.45 4.50 7.23
N ARG A 21 23.62 4.31 7.86
CA ARG A 21 23.87 4.69 9.27
C ARG A 21 24.81 5.89 9.44
N ASN A 22 25.22 6.50 8.33
CA ASN A 22 26.27 7.51 8.33
C ASN A 22 25.68 8.93 8.39
N ILE A 23 25.81 9.59 9.54
CA ILE A 23 25.10 10.83 9.89
C ILE A 23 25.38 12.02 8.94
N PHE A 24 26.55 12.06 8.31
CA PHE A 24 26.90 13.09 7.33
C PHE A 24 26.28 12.85 5.94
N ILE A 25 26.00 11.59 5.59
CA ILE A 25 25.23 11.24 4.38
C ILE A 25 23.76 11.60 4.60
N PHE A 26 23.25 11.42 5.82
CA PHE A 26 21.85 11.72 6.15
C PHE A 26 21.43 13.16 5.82
N LEU A 27 22.13 14.19 6.32
CA LEU A 27 21.71 15.57 6.10
C LEU A 27 21.72 15.97 4.61
N GLY A 28 22.71 15.51 3.84
CA GLY A 28 22.75 15.70 2.39
C GLY A 28 21.64 14.95 1.67
N LEU A 29 21.29 13.75 2.15
CA LEU A 29 20.23 12.91 1.60
C LEU A 29 18.84 13.51 1.82
N TYR A 30 18.55 14.09 3.00
CA TYR A 30 17.28 14.79 3.27
C TYR A 30 17.08 15.98 2.31
N SER A 31 18.08 16.85 2.16
CA SER A 31 17.99 17.98 1.23
C SER A 31 17.85 17.53 -0.24
N GLY A 32 18.49 16.42 -0.61
CA GLY A 32 18.32 15.81 -1.93
C GLY A 32 16.91 15.27 -2.17
N ILE A 33 16.32 14.62 -1.16
CA ILE A 33 14.96 14.08 -1.20
C ILE A 33 13.93 15.19 -1.31
N ASP A 34 14.06 16.28 -0.54
CA ASP A 34 13.16 17.44 -0.66
C ASP A 34 13.17 18.02 -2.07
N LYS A 35 14.37 18.26 -2.63
CA LYS A 35 14.50 18.75 -4.02
C LYS A 35 13.89 17.79 -5.03
N ALA A 36 14.09 16.48 -4.85
CA ALA A 36 13.50 15.48 -5.72
C ALA A 36 11.97 15.52 -5.66
N ILE A 37 11.38 15.55 -4.46
CA ILE A 37 9.93 15.65 -4.27
C ILE A 37 9.39 16.97 -4.83
N ASP A 38 10.07 18.09 -4.57
CA ASP A 38 9.66 19.41 -5.04
C ASP A 38 9.71 19.53 -6.57
N SER A 39 10.59 18.77 -7.23
CA SER A 39 10.69 18.68 -8.69
C SER A 39 9.59 17.84 -9.35
N LEU A 40 8.83 17.05 -8.57
CA LEU A 40 7.70 16.30 -9.11
C LEU A 40 6.56 17.25 -9.51
N ASP A 41 5.90 16.92 -10.62
CA ASP A 41 4.67 17.57 -11.08
C ASP A 41 3.47 17.09 -10.24
N LEU A 42 3.49 17.48 -8.97
CA LEU A 42 2.48 17.21 -7.96
C LEU A 42 2.09 18.51 -7.27
N ASP A 43 0.86 18.60 -6.78
CA ASP A 43 0.47 19.75 -5.98
C ASP A 43 1.11 19.75 -4.58
N ALA A 44 0.94 20.87 -3.87
CA ALA A 44 1.51 21.05 -2.54
C ALA A 44 1.04 19.99 -1.54
N ARG A 45 -0.23 19.59 -1.56
CA ARG A 45 -0.77 18.62 -0.60
C ARG A 45 -0.23 17.20 -0.86
N GLN A 46 -0.11 16.80 -2.13
CA GLN A 46 0.54 15.54 -2.48
C GLN A 46 2.00 15.53 -2.02
N LYS A 47 2.74 16.63 -2.22
CA LYS A 47 4.13 16.75 -1.79
C LYS A 47 4.28 16.62 -0.27
N GLU A 48 3.44 17.29 0.51
CA GLU A 48 3.47 17.21 1.98
C GLU A 48 3.18 15.79 2.48
N LEU A 49 2.19 15.11 1.91
CA LEU A 49 1.89 13.73 2.26
C LEU A 49 3.05 12.79 1.91
N ILE A 50 3.67 12.95 0.74
CA ILE A 50 4.83 12.17 0.32
C ILE A 50 6.02 12.41 1.26
N LYS A 51 6.31 13.66 1.61
CA LYS A 51 7.36 13.99 2.60
C LYS A 51 7.09 13.30 3.92
N GLY A 52 5.86 13.36 4.42
CA GLY A 52 5.43 12.60 5.60
C GLY A 52 5.75 11.10 5.46
N ILE A 53 5.31 10.46 4.39
CA ILE A 53 5.55 9.02 4.20
C ILE A 53 7.05 8.70 4.10
N VAL A 54 7.85 9.53 3.42
CA VAL A 54 9.30 9.27 3.29
C VAL A 54 10.03 9.46 4.62
N TYR A 55 9.64 10.44 5.43
CA TYR A 55 10.37 10.79 6.66
C TYR A 55 9.92 10.02 7.90
N VAL A 56 8.64 9.66 7.99
CA VAL A 56 8.10 8.93 9.15
C VAL A 56 7.62 7.52 8.81
N GLY A 57 7.59 7.16 7.52
CA GLY A 57 6.99 5.93 7.06
C GLY A 57 7.72 4.67 7.50
N ASN A 58 6.95 3.61 7.68
CA ASN A 58 7.44 2.25 7.82
C ASN A 58 7.47 1.57 6.43
N TYR A 59 8.64 1.06 6.04
CA TYR A 59 8.82 0.43 4.73
C TYR A 59 7.84 -0.73 4.51
N CYS A 60 7.77 -1.67 5.45
CA CYS A 60 6.82 -2.78 5.38
C CYS A 60 5.37 -2.28 5.24
N SER A 61 4.96 -1.26 5.99
CA SER A 61 3.60 -0.72 5.91
C SER A 61 3.29 -0.17 4.53
N VAL A 62 4.21 0.59 3.92
CA VAL A 62 4.06 1.09 2.53
C VAL A 62 3.96 -0.07 1.54
N VAL A 63 4.78 -1.11 1.71
CA VAL A 63 4.73 -2.32 0.85
C VAL A 63 3.39 -3.04 0.98
N GLN A 64 2.85 -3.22 2.19
CA GLN A 64 1.55 -3.87 2.39
C GLN A 64 0.40 -3.09 1.75
N LEU A 65 0.41 -1.77 1.86
CA LEU A 65 -0.61 -0.91 1.23
C LEU A 65 -0.50 -0.91 -0.29
N GLY A 66 0.73 -0.88 -0.81
CA GLY A 66 0.99 -1.00 -2.25
C GLY A 66 0.53 -2.34 -2.81
N ALA A 67 0.84 -3.44 -2.12
CA ALA A 67 0.40 -4.78 -2.51
C ALA A 67 -1.13 -4.87 -2.53
N SER A 68 -1.81 -4.39 -1.48
CA SER A 68 -3.27 -4.40 -1.43
C SER A 68 -3.91 -3.54 -2.52
N PHE A 69 -3.28 -2.43 -2.91
CA PHE A 69 -3.76 -1.59 -4.03
C PHE A 69 -3.56 -2.30 -5.38
N THR A 70 -2.43 -2.99 -5.58
CA THR A 70 -2.20 -3.82 -6.77
C THR A 70 -3.21 -4.95 -6.85
N ASP A 71 -3.42 -5.69 -5.76
CA ASP A 71 -4.43 -6.76 -5.69
C ASP A 71 -5.80 -6.21 -6.08
N MET A 72 -6.20 -5.07 -5.52
CA MET A 72 -7.47 -4.41 -5.85
C MET A 72 -7.61 -4.03 -7.33
N LEU A 73 -6.53 -3.57 -7.98
CA LEU A 73 -6.54 -3.19 -9.39
C LEU A 73 -6.51 -4.38 -10.35
N ASP A 74 -5.76 -5.42 -9.99
CA ASP A 74 -5.59 -6.62 -10.83
C ASP A 74 -6.86 -7.50 -10.82
N MET A 75 -7.78 -7.23 -9.90
CA MET A 75 -9.02 -7.99 -9.75
C MET A 75 -10.19 -7.42 -10.54
N ASN A 76 -10.68 -8.22 -11.50
CA ASN A 76 -11.98 -8.02 -12.15
C ASN A 76 -13.11 -8.68 -11.32
N CYS A 77 -13.19 -8.37 -10.03
CA CYS A 77 -14.23 -8.88 -9.14
C CYS A 77 -15.58 -8.23 -9.46
N ILE A 78 -16.67 -9.02 -9.44
CA ILE A 78 -17.97 -8.61 -9.99
C ILE A 78 -18.63 -7.49 -9.16
N HIS A 79 -18.27 -7.29 -7.88
CA HIS A 79 -18.97 -6.34 -6.99
C HIS A 79 -18.07 -5.77 -5.88
N ASP A 80 -18.07 -4.44 -5.68
CA ASP A 80 -17.72 -3.63 -4.49
C ASP A 80 -16.71 -4.21 -3.47
N CYS A 81 -15.68 -4.90 -3.97
CA CYS A 81 -14.65 -5.52 -3.14
C CYS A 81 -13.57 -4.53 -2.70
N ASP A 82 -13.58 -3.29 -3.21
CA ASP A 82 -12.56 -2.27 -2.93
C ASP A 82 -12.45 -1.97 -1.42
N LYS A 83 -13.58 -1.90 -0.71
CA LYS A 83 -13.62 -1.70 0.75
C LYS A 83 -12.90 -2.80 1.52
N TYR A 84 -12.97 -4.05 1.06
CA TYR A 84 -12.19 -5.13 1.66
C TYR A 84 -10.68 -4.87 1.53
N PHE A 85 -10.20 -4.44 0.36
CA PHE A 85 -8.79 -4.13 0.16
C PHE A 85 -8.34 -2.89 0.95
N HIS A 86 -9.17 -1.86 1.03
CA HIS A 86 -8.92 -0.71 1.90
C HIS A 86 -8.73 -1.12 3.36
N CYS A 87 -9.62 -1.98 3.87
CA CYS A 87 -9.50 -2.52 5.21
C CYS A 87 -8.28 -3.42 5.38
N GLN A 88 -8.13 -4.44 4.54
CA GLN A 88 -7.12 -5.48 4.71
C GLN A 88 -5.70 -4.95 4.51
N GLY A 89 -5.50 -4.02 3.58
CA GLY A 89 -4.22 -3.32 3.39
C GLY A 89 -3.82 -2.52 4.63
N ASN A 90 -4.76 -1.77 5.22
CA ASN A 90 -4.52 -1.01 6.45
C ASN A 90 -4.27 -1.93 7.66
N TYR A 91 -5.01 -3.03 7.79
CA TYR A 91 -4.76 -4.04 8.81
C TYR A 91 -3.35 -4.62 8.68
N ASN A 92 -2.96 -5.05 7.48
CA ASN A 92 -1.65 -5.65 7.24
C ASN A 92 -0.52 -4.65 7.56
N ALA A 93 -0.70 -3.39 7.15
CA ALA A 93 0.27 -2.32 7.40
C ALA A 93 0.54 -2.10 8.89
N VAL A 94 -0.48 -2.24 9.75
CA VAL A 94 -0.36 -2.03 11.20
C VAL A 94 0.06 -3.31 11.93
N TYR A 95 -0.54 -4.46 11.61
CA TYR A 95 -0.46 -5.66 12.44
C TYR A 95 0.45 -6.76 11.89
N LYS A 96 0.70 -6.83 10.57
CA LYS A 96 1.63 -7.81 9.99
C LYS A 96 3.06 -7.30 9.89
N CYS A 97 3.24 -5.99 9.83
CA CYS A 97 4.56 -5.38 9.82
C CYS A 97 5.17 -5.43 11.21
N LYS A 98 6.30 -6.13 11.34
CA LYS A 98 7.12 -6.07 12.54
C LYS A 98 7.83 -4.71 12.61
N PRO A 99 8.22 -4.25 13.81
CA PRO A 99 9.25 -3.23 13.92
C PRO A 99 10.45 -3.70 13.08
N GLU A 100 10.85 -2.92 12.08
CA GLU A 100 12.17 -3.11 11.48
C GLU A 100 13.23 -2.77 12.53
N ILE A 101 14.52 -2.96 12.22
CA ILE A 101 15.70 -2.75 13.07
C ILE A 101 15.87 -1.28 13.54
N ASP A 102 14.80 -0.49 13.56
CA ASP A 102 14.70 0.79 14.24
C ASP A 102 14.28 0.56 15.69
N PHE A 103 15.15 0.98 16.60
CA PHE A 103 14.92 1.12 18.03
C PHE A 103 13.68 2.00 18.38
N ILE A 104 12.98 2.55 17.37
CA ILE A 104 11.86 3.49 17.45
C ILE A 104 10.69 3.11 16.52
N ALA A 105 10.62 1.90 15.95
CA ALA A 105 9.45 1.48 15.18
C ALA A 105 8.27 1.11 16.10
N GLN A 106 7.64 2.12 16.69
CA GLN A 106 6.45 2.01 17.53
C GLN A 106 5.20 1.78 16.67
N LYS A 107 4.15 1.20 17.24
CA LYS A 107 2.84 1.01 16.59
C LYS A 107 2.34 2.31 15.92
N ASP A 108 2.58 3.43 16.57
CA ASP A 108 2.22 4.77 16.14
C ASP A 108 2.78 5.12 14.75
N THR A 109 4.00 4.69 14.42
CA THR A 109 4.61 4.92 13.09
C THR A 109 3.90 4.13 11.99
N ARG A 110 3.45 2.90 12.27
CA ARG A 110 2.74 2.04 11.31
C ARG A 110 1.33 2.55 11.05
N GLU A 111 0.62 2.94 12.11
CA GLU A 111 -0.71 3.58 12.02
C GLU A 111 -0.64 4.90 11.26
N LEU A 112 0.36 5.75 11.56
CA LEU A 112 0.58 7.00 10.85
C LEU A 112 0.93 6.77 9.38
N THR A 113 1.77 5.77 9.07
CA THR A 113 2.08 5.40 7.68
C THR A 113 0.81 5.00 6.93
N ALA A 114 0.00 4.13 7.54
CA ALA A 114 -1.26 3.67 6.96
C ALA A 114 -2.24 4.82 6.69
N LYS A 115 -2.30 5.79 7.62
CA LYS A 115 -3.07 7.01 7.44
C LYS A 115 -2.54 7.86 6.28
N LEU A 116 -1.27 8.24 6.29
CA LEU A 116 -0.67 9.14 5.28
C LEU A 116 -0.80 8.59 3.86
N VAL A 117 -0.57 7.28 3.68
CA VAL A 117 -0.73 6.61 2.39
C VAL A 117 -2.20 6.58 1.95
N SER A 118 -3.14 6.37 2.88
CA SER A 118 -4.57 6.39 2.58
C SER A 118 -5.04 7.79 2.20
N ASP A 119 -4.64 8.83 2.96
CA ASP A 119 -4.92 10.23 2.66
C ASP A 119 -4.38 10.63 1.26
N LEU A 120 -3.17 10.18 0.91
CA LEU A 120 -2.55 10.46 -0.39
C LEU A 120 -3.34 9.81 -1.54
N ARG A 121 -3.79 8.56 -1.33
CA ARG A 121 -4.62 7.83 -2.30
C ARG A 121 -5.94 8.55 -2.54
N GLU A 122 -6.66 8.82 -1.46
CA GLU A 122 -7.99 9.45 -1.48
C GLU A 122 -7.93 10.83 -2.15
N TYR A 123 -6.95 11.65 -1.77
CA TYR A 123 -6.76 12.97 -2.38
C TYR A 123 -6.49 12.87 -3.89
N SER A 124 -5.72 11.88 -4.32
CA SER A 124 -5.45 11.65 -5.74
C SER A 124 -6.69 11.14 -6.51
N GLN A 125 -7.57 10.38 -5.84
CA GLN A 125 -8.83 9.88 -6.42
C GLN A 125 -9.88 11.01 -6.55
N ILE A 126 -10.04 11.85 -5.53
CA ILE A 126 -10.92 13.02 -5.59
C ILE A 126 -10.48 13.94 -6.74
N LYS A 127 -9.18 14.21 -6.86
CA LYS A 127 -8.65 15.03 -7.96
C LYS A 127 -8.89 14.47 -9.35
N SER A 128 -9.04 13.15 -9.48
CA SER A 128 -9.35 12.48 -10.74
C SER A 128 -10.86 12.35 -11.00
N GLY A 129 -11.70 12.94 -10.14
CA GLY A 129 -13.14 13.04 -10.35
C GLY A 129 -13.99 12.00 -9.61
N ARG A 130 -13.44 11.28 -8.61
CA ARG A 130 -14.22 10.38 -7.75
C ARG A 130 -15.14 11.17 -6.80
N HIS A 131 -16.30 10.60 -6.50
CA HIS A 131 -17.33 11.20 -5.64
C HIS A 131 -16.90 11.21 -4.16
N ALA A 132 -17.43 12.18 -3.39
CA ALA A 132 -17.08 12.37 -1.99
C ALA A 132 -17.67 11.27 -1.08
N GLU A 133 -18.79 10.67 -1.50
CA GLU A 133 -19.47 9.58 -0.83
C GLU A 133 -18.59 8.31 -0.81
N ASP A 134 -18.00 7.95 -1.95
CA ASP A 134 -17.04 6.83 -2.06
C ASP A 134 -15.84 7.04 -1.14
N SER A 135 -15.42 8.30 -0.99
CA SER A 135 -14.32 8.74 -0.12
C SER A 135 -14.58 8.43 1.36
N ALA A 136 -15.81 8.70 1.84
CA ALA A 136 -16.18 8.48 3.23
C ALA A 136 -16.24 6.99 3.59
N GLU A 137 -16.74 6.16 2.68
CA GLU A 137 -16.79 4.71 2.87
C GLU A 137 -15.39 4.07 2.78
N ASP A 138 -14.55 4.53 1.85
CA ASP A 138 -13.15 4.13 1.76
C ASP A 138 -12.42 4.44 3.06
N GLU A 139 -12.65 5.62 3.66
CA GLU A 139 -12.03 6.01 4.91
C GLU A 139 -12.56 5.22 6.11
N ALA A 140 -13.84 4.89 6.15
CA ALA A 140 -14.41 3.99 7.16
C ALA A 140 -13.74 2.60 7.11
N ALA A 141 -13.55 2.04 5.91
CA ALA A 141 -12.83 0.78 5.72
C ALA A 141 -11.37 0.87 6.14
N ASN A 142 -10.67 1.96 5.77
CA ASN A 142 -9.29 2.18 6.22
C ASN A 142 -9.21 2.22 7.76
N MET A 143 -10.08 2.99 8.42
CA MET A 143 -10.13 3.11 9.88
C MET A 143 -10.39 1.76 10.57
N PHE A 144 -11.35 0.99 10.08
CA PHE A 144 -11.69 -0.31 10.64
C PHE A 144 -10.49 -1.28 10.58
N GLY A 145 -9.79 -1.32 9.43
CA GLY A 145 -8.58 -2.11 9.26
C GLY A 145 -7.44 -1.66 10.18
N ARG A 146 -7.15 -0.36 10.26
CA ARG A 146 -6.14 0.20 11.17
C ARG A 146 -6.45 -0.11 12.64
N GLY A 147 -7.73 -0.12 13.00
CA GLY A 147 -8.23 -0.49 14.32
C GLY A 147 -8.12 -1.98 14.67
N GLY A 148 -7.76 -2.84 13.71
CA GLY A 148 -7.62 -4.28 13.93
C GLY A 148 -8.92 -5.07 13.67
N GLY A 149 -9.88 -4.47 12.98
CA GLY A 149 -11.16 -5.10 12.67
C GLY A 149 -11.05 -6.31 11.73
N ASN A 150 -12.08 -7.17 11.75
CA ASN A 150 -12.19 -8.32 10.87
C ASN A 150 -12.71 -7.91 9.48
N CYS A 151 -11.80 -7.60 8.56
CA CYS A 151 -12.14 -7.11 7.22
C CYS A 151 -13.00 -8.07 6.40
N ALA A 152 -12.78 -9.38 6.52
CA ALA A 152 -13.52 -10.38 5.78
C ALA A 152 -15.01 -10.39 6.20
N GLU A 153 -15.25 -10.34 7.51
CA GLU A 153 -16.60 -10.29 8.07
C GLU A 153 -17.32 -8.98 7.74
N ALA A 154 -16.61 -7.86 7.79
CA ALA A 154 -17.19 -6.55 7.54
C ALA A 154 -17.49 -6.26 6.06
N TYR A 155 -16.69 -6.77 5.13
CA TYR A 155 -16.74 -6.33 3.73
C TYR A 155 -16.91 -7.44 2.69
N LEU A 156 -16.60 -8.71 2.97
CA LEU A 156 -16.82 -9.76 1.97
C LEU A 156 -18.29 -10.17 1.89
N LYS A 157 -18.86 -10.60 3.01
CA LYS A 157 -20.27 -11.06 3.04
C LYS A 157 -21.26 -9.91 2.85
N PRO A 158 -21.15 -8.77 3.55
CA PRO A 158 -22.18 -7.72 3.49
C PRO A 158 -22.27 -7.05 2.11
N LEU A 159 -21.14 -6.94 1.40
CA LEU A 159 -21.08 -6.34 0.05
C LEU A 159 -21.27 -7.37 -1.06
N ASN A 160 -21.59 -8.63 -0.73
CA ASN A 160 -21.65 -9.73 -1.69
C ASN A 160 -20.39 -9.82 -2.58
N CYS A 161 -19.24 -9.48 -2.00
CA CYS A 161 -17.96 -9.49 -2.67
C CYS A 161 -17.51 -10.95 -2.87
N SER A 162 -17.28 -11.31 -4.12
CA SER A 162 -16.93 -12.67 -4.56
C SER A 162 -15.43 -12.98 -4.46
N TYR A 163 -14.69 -12.16 -3.72
CA TYR A 163 -13.27 -12.35 -3.50
C TYR A 163 -13.01 -13.41 -2.43
N ASP A 164 -12.19 -14.39 -2.78
CA ASP A 164 -11.63 -15.36 -1.85
C ASP A 164 -10.21 -14.92 -1.42
N PRO A 165 -10.00 -14.54 -0.15
CA PRO A 165 -8.70 -14.09 0.33
C PRO A 165 -7.67 -15.21 0.48
N GLU A 166 -8.08 -16.47 0.52
CA GLU A 166 -7.18 -17.61 0.61
C GLU A 166 -6.57 -17.90 -0.77
N THR A 167 -7.43 -17.95 -1.79
CA THR A 167 -6.99 -18.28 -3.15
C THR A 167 -6.62 -17.06 -3.99
N GLY A 168 -7.10 -15.87 -3.61
CA GLY A 168 -6.94 -14.62 -4.36
C GLY A 168 -7.81 -14.57 -5.61
N TRP A 169 -8.92 -15.31 -5.65
CA TRP A 169 -9.75 -15.47 -6.84
C TRP A 169 -11.08 -14.70 -6.71
N CYS A 170 -11.62 -14.27 -7.84
CA CYS A 170 -12.88 -13.53 -7.95
C CYS A 170 -13.95 -14.37 -8.68
N GLY A 171 -15.02 -14.74 -7.97
CA GLY A 171 -16.22 -15.34 -8.55
C GLY A 171 -16.97 -16.28 -7.59
N THR A 172 -17.92 -17.06 -8.09
CA THR A 172 -18.83 -17.87 -7.25
C THR A 172 -18.29 -19.24 -6.83
N LYS A 173 -17.20 -19.73 -7.45
CA LYS A 173 -16.49 -20.97 -7.09
C LYS A 173 -15.00 -20.85 -7.39
N SER A 174 -14.15 -20.79 -6.36
CA SER A 174 -12.71 -20.94 -6.54
C SER A 174 -12.45 -22.18 -7.40
N PRO A 175 -11.70 -22.08 -8.52
CA PRO A 175 -11.39 -23.26 -9.31
C PRO A 175 -10.69 -24.24 -8.36
N GLU A 176 -11.16 -25.49 -8.27
CA GLU A 176 -10.49 -26.53 -7.52
C GLU A 176 -9.05 -26.62 -8.04
N ILE A 177 -8.11 -25.96 -7.35
CA ILE A 177 -6.72 -25.93 -7.76
C ILE A 177 -6.18 -27.33 -7.44
N THR A 178 -6.08 -28.18 -8.45
CA THR A 178 -5.17 -29.33 -8.45
C THR A 178 -3.74 -28.81 -8.30
N SER A 179 -3.36 -28.53 -7.05
CA SER A 179 -2.06 -28.50 -6.36
C SER A 179 -0.73 -28.14 -7.07
N PHE A 180 -0.67 -27.68 -8.32
CA PHE A 180 0.63 -27.43 -8.97
C PHE A 180 0.73 -26.11 -9.75
N MET A 181 -0.35 -25.69 -10.42
CA MET A 181 -0.30 -24.48 -11.27
C MET A 181 -0.43 -23.16 -10.49
N GLY A 182 -1.15 -23.14 -9.37
CA GLY A 182 -1.30 -21.93 -8.53
C GLY A 182 0.00 -21.44 -7.90
N PHE A 183 0.94 -22.35 -7.63
CA PHE A 183 2.26 -22.02 -7.11
C PHE A 183 3.14 -21.33 -8.18
N LEU A 184 3.01 -21.75 -9.45
CA LEU A 184 3.79 -21.19 -10.56
C LEU A 184 3.34 -19.76 -10.91
N TYR A 185 2.05 -19.45 -10.83
CA TYR A 185 1.55 -18.08 -11.07
C TYR A 185 2.00 -17.08 -10.00
N ARG A 186 1.98 -17.47 -8.71
CA ARG A 186 2.47 -16.60 -7.62
C ARG A 186 4.00 -16.52 -7.56
N GLY A 187 4.72 -17.59 -7.93
CA GLY A 187 6.18 -17.59 -8.00
C GLY A 187 6.75 -16.71 -9.12
N ALA A 188 6.08 -16.65 -10.28
CA ALA A 188 6.50 -15.81 -11.40
C ALA A 188 6.31 -14.30 -11.14
N SER A 189 5.30 -13.90 -10.37
CA SER A 189 5.05 -12.51 -9.98
C SER A 189 6.12 -11.94 -9.03
N LEU A 190 6.62 -12.78 -8.11
CA LEU A 190 7.65 -12.37 -7.14
C LEU A 190 9.07 -12.34 -7.72
N PHE A 191 9.37 -13.15 -8.74
CA PHE A 191 10.71 -13.20 -9.36
C PHE A 191 10.84 -12.43 -10.68
N GLY A 192 9.75 -12.20 -11.42
CA GLY A 192 9.78 -11.56 -12.73
C GLY A 192 10.14 -10.06 -12.73
N ASN A 193 10.05 -9.39 -11.58
CA ASN A 193 10.34 -7.96 -11.46
C ASN A 193 11.68 -7.63 -10.79
N PHE A 194 12.49 -8.63 -10.43
CA PHE A 194 13.81 -8.38 -9.81
C PHE A 194 14.96 -8.30 -10.82
N VAL A 195 14.77 -8.77 -12.07
CA VAL A 195 15.87 -8.88 -13.06
C VAL A 195 15.86 -7.78 -14.13
N THR A 196 14.74 -7.09 -14.37
CA THR A 196 14.64 -6.12 -15.47
C THR A 196 14.95 -4.66 -15.09
N LEU A 197 15.37 -4.39 -13.86
CA LEU A 197 15.69 -3.03 -13.38
C LEU A 197 17.20 -2.76 -13.20
N PHE A 198 18.07 -3.71 -13.56
CA PHE A 198 19.53 -3.53 -13.53
C PHE A 198 20.25 -3.81 -14.85
N PHE A 199 19.55 -4.25 -15.90
CA PHE A 199 20.11 -4.43 -17.24
C PHE A 199 19.12 -3.97 -18.31
N ASN A 200 19.01 -2.64 -18.46
CA ASN A 200 18.95 -1.87 -19.71
C ASN A 200 18.64 -0.41 -19.40
#